data_AF-A0A832JGD7-F1
#
_entry.id   AF-A0A832JGD7-F1
#
_cell.length_a   1.000
_cell.length_b   1.000
_cell.length_c   1.000
_cell.angle_alpha   90.00
_cell.angle_beta   90.00
_cell.angle_gamma   90.00
#
_symmetry.space_group_name_H-M   'P 1'
#
loop_
_entity.id
_entity.type
_entity.pdbx_description
1 polymer ?
#
loop_
_entity_poly.entity_id
_entity_poly.type
_entity_poly.pdbx_seq_one_letter_code
_entity_poly.pdbx_strand_id
1 'polypeptide(L)'
;PLAGMAFFVGAFTVTGVPPFAGFWSKFYLVSGAIQLGGWGILVGALMVVESLIAFGWFLWVGQKVFLGEPSPAVVAIGSRSVPMEIALLTLILLCLLAPFLAFPLAHLIWVM
;
A
#
# COMPACT_ATOMS: atom_id res chain seq x y z
N PRO A 1 -17.11 7.20 -4.23
CA PRO A 1 -15.95 7.96 -3.66
C PRO A 1 -15.16 7.16 -2.61
N LEU A 2 -15.80 6.68 -1.53
CA LEU A 2 -15.10 5.94 -0.45
C LEU A 2 -14.38 4.68 -0.93
N ALA A 3 -14.97 3.91 -1.84
CA ALA A 3 -14.33 2.73 -2.44
C ALA A 3 -13.01 3.06 -3.14
N GLY A 4 -12.99 4.13 -3.93
CA GLY A 4 -11.80 4.59 -4.64
C GLY A 4 -10.73 5.07 -3.67
N MET A 5 -11.10 5.85 -2.65
CA MET A 5 -10.16 6.29 -1.60
C MET A 5 -9.53 5.09 -0.88
N ALA A 6 -10.36 4.12 -0.47
CA ALA A 6 -9.87 2.92 0.19
C ALA A 6 -8.94 2.09 -0.70
N PHE A 7 -9.27 1.97 -1.99
CA PHE A 7 -8.41 1.32 -2.97
C PHE A 7 -7.06 2.02 -3.11
N PHE A 8 -7.04 3.34 -3.29
CA PHE A 8 -5.77 4.06 -3.46
C PHE A 8 -4.92 4.04 -2.19
N VAL A 9 -5.53 4.20 -1.00
CA VAL A 9 -4.82 4.06 0.29
C VAL A 9 -4.22 2.65 0.43
N GLY A 10 -4.99 1.60 0.12
CA GLY A 10 -4.51 0.23 0.14
C GLY A 10 -3.40 -0.01 -0.88
N ALA A 11 -3.57 0.47 -2.11
CA ALA A 11 -2.59 0.37 -3.18
C ALA A 11 -1.28 1.02 -2.79
N PHE A 12 -1.31 2.26 -2.28
CA PHE A 12 -0.12 2.98 -1.82
C PHE A 12 0.56 2.31 -0.63
N THR A 13 -0.23 1.67 0.25
CA THR A 13 0.31 0.85 1.34
C THR A 13 1.07 -0.36 0.80
N VAL A 14 0.51 -1.11 -0.14
CA VAL A 14 1.14 -2.31 -0.71
C VAL A 14 2.34 -1.96 -1.59
N THR A 15 2.27 -0.90 -2.38
CA THR A 15 3.37 -0.48 -3.27
C THR A 15 4.50 0.20 -2.52
N GLY A 16 4.29 0.55 -1.24
CA GLY A 16 5.31 1.12 -0.39
C GLY A 16 5.57 2.60 -0.69
N VAL A 17 4.52 3.42 -0.70
CA VAL A 17 4.66 4.87 -0.81
C VAL A 17 4.73 5.47 0.61
N PRO A 18 5.69 6.36 0.94
CA PRO A 18 5.62 7.14 2.18
C PRO A 18 4.36 8.02 2.13
N PRO A 19 3.50 8.12 3.15
CA PRO A 19 3.65 7.82 4.59
C PRO A 19 3.01 6.50 5.07
N PHE A 20 2.69 5.55 4.18
CA PHE A 20 1.92 4.35 4.52
C PHE A 20 2.76 3.23 5.16
N ALA A 21 2.13 2.35 5.93
CA ALA A 21 2.82 1.30 6.69
C ALA A 21 3.74 0.39 5.86
N GLY A 22 3.33 -0.01 4.66
CA GLY A 22 4.10 -0.94 3.84
C GLY A 22 5.41 -0.36 3.28
N PHE A 23 5.57 0.97 3.26
CA PHE A 23 6.86 1.59 2.89
C PHE A 23 7.97 1.20 3.87
N TRP A 24 7.71 1.30 5.18
CA TRP A 24 8.72 1.03 6.20
C TRP A 24 9.18 -0.43 6.18
N SER A 25 8.25 -1.36 6.02
CA SER A 25 8.58 -2.80 5.90
C SER A 25 9.50 -3.07 4.70
N LYS A 26 9.20 -2.49 3.53
CA LYS A 26 10.03 -2.66 2.33
C LYS A 26 11.38 -1.95 2.45
N PHE A 27 11.39 -0.75 3.06
CA PHE A 27 12.62 -0.01 3.30
C PHE A 27 13.62 -0.82 4.15
N TYR A 28 13.16 -1.46 5.23
CA TYR A 28 14.02 -2.32 6.06
C TYR A 28 14.50 -3.57 5.33
N LEU A 29 13.67 -4.18 4.47
CA LEU A 29 14.08 -5.32 3.66
C LEU A 29 15.18 -4.93 2.66
N VAL A 30 15.02 -3.79 1.98
CA VAL A 30 16.01 -3.29 1.02
C VAL A 30 17.30 -2.88 1.73
N SER A 31 17.23 -2.21 2.88
CA SER A 31 18.42 -1.80 3.63
C SER A 31 19.19 -3.01 4.18
N GLY A 32 18.50 -4.02 4.69
CA GLY A 32 19.11 -5.29 5.10
C GLY A 32 19.74 -6.04 3.93
N ALA A 33 19.07 -6.06 2.76
CA ALA A 33 19.61 -6.69 1.56
C ALA A 33 20.89 -5.99 1.07
N ILE A 34 20.95 -4.66 1.12
CA ILE A 34 22.15 -3.90 0.77
C ILE A 34 23.30 -4.18 1.76
N GLN A 35 23.03 -4.27 3.06
CA GLN A 35 24.04 -4.57 4.08
C GLN A 35 24.69 -5.95 3.91
N LEU A 36 23.93 -6.94 3.43
CA LEU A 36 24.47 -8.27 3.15
C LEU A 36 25.50 -8.28 2.00
N GLY A 37 25.52 -7.23 1.16
CA GLY A 37 26.42 -7.14 0.00
C GLY A 37 26.15 -8.22 -1.06
N GLY A 38 27.01 -8.28 -2.08
CA GLY A 38 26.94 -9.31 -3.14
C GLY A 38 25.56 -9.40 -3.81
N TRP A 39 24.97 -10.61 -3.79
CA TRP A 39 23.62 -10.85 -4.32
C TRP A 39 22.51 -10.05 -3.62
N GLY A 40 22.73 -9.63 -2.38
CA GLY A 40 21.77 -8.82 -1.62
C GLY A 40 21.50 -7.47 -2.27
N ILE A 41 22.51 -6.84 -2.90
CA ILE A 41 22.34 -5.59 -3.63
C ILE A 41 21.43 -5.79 -4.86
N LEU A 42 21.63 -6.88 -5.60
CA LEU A 42 20.79 -7.21 -6.76
C LEU A 42 19.35 -7.48 -6.32
N VAL A 43 19.14 -8.26 -5.26
CA VAL A 43 17.80 -8.53 -4.72
C VAL A 43 17.13 -7.23 -4.27
N GLY A 44 17.85 -6.36 -3.55
CA GLY A 44 17.33 -5.05 -3.15
C GLY A 44 16.91 -4.18 -4.33
N ALA A 45 17.71 -4.15 -5.41
CA ALA A 45 17.36 -3.43 -6.63
C ALA A 45 16.11 -4.01 -7.31
N LEU A 46 16.00 -5.33 -7.40
CA LEU A 46 14.82 -6.01 -7.96
C LEU A 46 13.54 -5.72 -7.15
N MET A 47 13.64 -5.66 -5.82
CA MET A 47 12.51 -5.29 -4.95
C MET A 47 12.02 -3.86 -5.21
N VAL A 48 12.93 -2.91 -5.41
CA VAL A 48 12.57 -1.53 -5.76
C VAL A 48 11.88 -1.47 -7.13
N VAL A 49 12.44 -2.17 -8.12
CA VAL A 49 11.86 -2.23 -9.47
C VAL A 49 10.47 -2.86 -9.46
N GLU A 50 10.29 -3.98 -8.74
CA GLU A 50 8.99 -4.62 -8.54
C GLU A 50 7.97 -3.65 -7.96
N SER A 51 8.35 -2.90 -6.93
CA SER A 51 7.46 -1.94 -6.28
C SER A 51 7.07 -0.77 -7.19
N LEU A 52 7.97 -0.31 -8.06
CA LEU A 52 7.67 0.71 -9.08
C LEU A 52 6.72 0.19 -10.16
N ILE A 53 6.93 -1.05 -10.63
CA ILE A 53 6.04 -1.69 -11.62
C ILE A 53 4.65 -1.87 -11.01
N ALA A 54 4.56 -2.39 -9.79
CA ALA A 54 3.30 -2.56 -9.07
C ALA A 54 2.58 -1.21 -8.91
N PHE A 55 3.30 -0.16 -8.52
CA PHE A 55 2.75 1.19 -8.39
C PHE A 55 2.12 1.70 -9.69
N GLY A 56 2.86 1.62 -10.80
CA GLY A 56 2.34 2.03 -12.11
C GLY A 56 1.11 1.22 -12.54
N TRP A 57 1.11 -0.09 -12.28
CA TRP A 57 -0.01 -0.97 -12.59
C TRP A 57 -1.26 -0.63 -11.77
N PHE A 58 -1.13 -0.43 -10.45
CA PHE A 58 -2.26 -0.07 -9.59
C PHE A 58 -2.85 1.30 -9.94
N LEU A 59 -2.02 2.28 -10.32
CA LEU A 59 -2.52 3.57 -10.81
C LEU A 59 -3.34 3.41 -12.09
N TRP A 60 -2.82 2.65 -13.06
CA TRP A 60 -3.52 2.39 -14.32
C TRP A 60 -4.86 1.67 -14.10
N VAL A 61 -4.89 0.64 -13.25
CA VAL A 61 -6.12 -0.06 -12.88
C VAL A 61 -7.09 0.87 -12.15
N GLY A 62 -6.60 1.61 -11.16
CA GLY A 62 -7.43 2.53 -10.38
C GLY A 62 -8.10 3.59 -11.24
N GLN A 63 -7.37 4.19 -12.17
CA GLN A 63 -7.94 5.14 -13.13
C GLN A 63 -9.03 4.51 -14.00
N LYS A 64 -8.78 3.32 -14.57
CA LYS A 64 -9.77 2.65 -15.42
C LYS A 64 -11.04 2.23 -14.67
N VAL A 65 -10.90 1.78 -13.42
CA VAL A 65 -12.03 1.27 -12.63
C VAL A 65 -12.86 2.40 -12.03
N PHE A 66 -12.22 3.43 -11.47
CA PHE A 66 -12.93 4.46 -10.70
C PHE A 66 -13.23 5.74 -11.48
N LEU A 67 -12.54 6.02 -12.59
CA LEU A 67 -12.79 7.20 -13.43
C LEU A 67 -13.49 6.87 -14.76
N GLY A 68 -13.75 5.58 -15.03
CA GLY A 68 -14.50 5.15 -16.21
C GLY A 68 -16.01 5.27 -16.03
N GLU A 69 -16.75 5.10 -17.12
CA GLU A 69 -18.21 5.07 -17.07
C GLU A 69 -18.72 3.79 -16.40
N PRO A 70 -19.67 3.90 -15.45
CA PRO A 70 -20.20 2.74 -14.76
C PRO A 70 -21.04 1.89 -15.72
N SER A 71 -20.82 0.58 -15.70
CA SER A 71 -21.62 -0.35 -16.49
C SER A 71 -23.06 -0.46 -15.94
N PRO A 72 -24.04 -0.88 -16.75
CA PRO A 72 -25.43 -1.06 -16.30
C PRO A 72 -25.56 -1.97 -15.07
N ALA A 73 -24.70 -2.99 -14.96
CA ALA A 73 -24.66 -3.89 -13.82
C ALA A 73 -24.23 -3.17 -12.53
N VAL A 74 -23.26 -2.25 -12.59
CA VAL A 74 -22.81 -1.47 -11.42
C VAL A 74 -23.89 -0.49 -10.98
N VAL A 75 -24.59 0.13 -11.93
CA VAL A 75 -25.69 1.06 -11.65
C VAL A 75 -26.83 0.35 -10.90
N ALA A 76 -27.10 -0.92 -11.22
CA ALA A 76 -28.17 -1.72 -10.61
C ALA A 76 -27.90 -2.15 -9.16
N ILE A 77 -26.64 -2.17 -8.71
CA ILE A 77 -26.23 -2.68 -7.38
C ILE A 77 -26.59 -1.71 -6.24
N GLY A 78 -26.85 -0.43 -6.54
CA GLY A 78 -27.24 0.55 -5.52
C GLY A 78 -26.14 0.89 -4.52
N SER A 79 -26.51 1.43 -3.35
CA SER A 79 -25.57 1.90 -2.33
C SER A 79 -24.90 0.74 -1.58
N ARG A 80 -23.64 0.96 -1.17
CA ARG A 80 -22.86 0.05 -0.34
C ARG A 80 -23.50 -0.13 1.05
N SER A 81 -23.37 -1.34 1.62
CA SER A 81 -23.84 -1.63 2.98
C SER A 81 -22.97 -0.95 4.05
N VAL A 82 -23.59 -0.51 5.14
CA VAL A 82 -22.93 0.17 6.27
C VAL A 82 -21.73 -0.62 6.83
N PRO A 83 -21.80 -1.95 7.03
CA PRO A 83 -20.65 -2.71 7.52
C PRO A 83 -19.43 -2.63 6.59
N MET A 84 -19.65 -2.58 5.28
CA MET A 84 -18.57 -2.44 4.30
C MET A 84 -17.93 -1.05 4.36
N GLU A 85 -18.71 0.01 4.64
CA GLU A 85 -18.14 1.35 4.84
C GLU A 85 -17.26 1.43 6.08
N ILE A 86 -17.74 0.87 7.20
CA ILE A 86 -16.98 0.82 8.46
C ILE A 86 -15.66 0.06 8.26
N ALA A 87 -15.70 -1.09 7.60
CA ALA A 87 -14.49 -1.88 7.33
C ALA A 87 -13.46 -1.09 6.52
N LEU A 88 -13.90 -0.36 5.48
CA LEU A 88 -12.99 0.44 4.65
C LEU A 88 -12.41 1.63 5.39
N LEU A 89 -13.22 2.32 6.20
CA LEU A 89 -12.73 3.43 7.03
C LEU A 89 -11.70 2.93 8.05
N THR A 90 -11.98 1.81 8.72
CA THR A 90 -11.04 1.18 9.65
C THR A 90 -9.73 0.82 8.95
N LEU A 91 -9.78 0.20 7.78
CA LEU A 91 -8.58 -0.15 7.02
C LEU A 91 -7.78 1.08 6.56
N ILE A 92 -8.44 2.14 6.10
CA ILE A 92 -7.79 3.40 5.75
C ILE A 92 -7.04 3.96 6.96
N LEU A 93 -7.70 4.03 8.12
CA LEU A 93 -7.10 4.54 9.35
C LEU A 93 -5.91 3.66 9.78
N LEU A 94 -6.04 2.33 9.74
CA LEU A 94 -4.96 1.43 10.09
C LEU A 94 -3.75 1.58 9.15
N CYS A 95 -3.96 1.73 7.85
CA CYS A 95 -2.87 1.93 6.88
C CYS A 95 -2.06 3.22 7.15
N LEU A 96 -2.72 4.25 7.66
CA LEU A 96 -2.13 5.56 7.99
C LEU A 96 -1.54 5.62 9.40
N LEU A 97 -2.14 4.93 10.37
CA LEU A 97 -1.75 4.98 11.78
C LEU A 97 -0.72 3.92 12.16
N ALA A 98 -0.70 2.77 11.47
CA ALA A 98 0.26 1.70 11.72
C ALA A 98 1.74 2.14 11.69
N PRO A 99 2.20 3.04 10.81
CA PRO A 99 3.56 3.59 10.88
C PRO A 99 3.91 4.16 12.26
N PHE A 100 3.01 4.91 12.90
CA PHE A 100 3.26 5.53 14.21
C PHE A 100 3.46 4.50 15.32
N LEU A 101 2.86 3.31 15.19
CA LEU A 101 3.10 2.18 16.09
C LEU A 101 4.37 1.40 15.72
N ALA A 102 4.71 1.33 14.43
CA ALA A 102 5.87 0.61 13.94
C ALA A 102 7.19 1.35 14.17
N PHE A 103 7.20 2.69 14.19
CA PHE A 103 8.40 3.49 14.44
C PHE A 103 9.05 3.17 15.81
N PRO A 104 8.32 3.17 16.95
CA PRO A 104 8.89 2.76 18.24
C PRO A 104 9.50 1.36 18.23
N LEU A 105 8.86 0.40 17.54
CA LEU A 105 9.35 -0.97 17.40
C LEU A 105 10.66 -1.01 16.60
N ALA A 106 10.76 -0.26 15.52
CA ALA A 106 11.98 -0.19 14.72
C ALA A 106 13.15 0.42 15.52
N HIS A 107 12.90 1.49 16.28
CA HIS A 107 13.92 2.06 17.16
C HIS A 107 14.41 1.06 18.23
N LEU A 108 13.53 0.19 18.74
CA LEU A 108 13.92 -0.84 19.69
C LEU A 108 14.82 -1.92 19.05
N ILE A 109 14.51 -2.35 17.83
CA ILE A 109 15.29 -3.40 17.12
C ILE A 109 16.67 -2.89 16.70
N TRP A 110 16.79 -1.63 16.30
CA TRP A 110 18.06 -1.04 15.84
C TRP A 110 19.03 -0.64 16.97
N VAL A 111 18.58 -0.62 18.22
CA VAL A 111 19.40 -0.30 19.40
C VAL A 111 19.92 -1.56 20.11
N MET A 112 19.40 -2.74 19.77
CA MET A 112 19.91 -4.05 20.21
C MET A 112 21.01 -4.57 19.29
#